data_AF-A0A969L6J9-F1
#
_entry.id   AF-A0A969L6J9-F1
#
_cell.length_a   1.000
_cell.length_b   1.000
_cell.length_c   1.000
_cell.angle_alpha   90.00
_cell.angle_beta   90.00
_cell.angle_gamma   90.00
#
_symmetry.space_group_name_H-M   'P 1'
#
loop_
_entity.id
_entity.type
_entity.pdbx_description
1 polymer ?
#
loop_
_entity_poly.entity_id
_entity_poly.type
_entity_poly.pdbx_seq_one_letter_code
_entity_poly.pdbx_strand_id
1 'polypeptide(L)' 'MLEKVERAIETLPPQCKLIFKSSRDLGMKYQEIADLLKISVKTVETQMGRALKHLRTVLQNDGFLNYLILLMLFGC' A
#
# COMPACT_ATOMS: atom_id res chain seq x y z
N MET A 1 -11.89 8.67 11.33
CA MET A 1 -11.15 7.46 10.89
C MET A 1 -10.32 7.69 9.64
N LEU A 2 -10.84 8.36 8.59
CA LEU A 2 -10.10 8.64 7.34
C LEU A 2 -8.81 9.45 7.54
N GLU A 3 -8.85 10.47 8.40
CA GLU A 3 -7.71 11.34 8.70
C GLU A 3 -6.44 10.61 9.20
N LYS A 4 -6.61 9.49 9.91
CA LYS A 4 -5.47 8.69 10.40
C LYS A 4 -4.80 7.93 9.26
N VAL A 5 -5.59 7.41 8.33
CA VAL A 5 -5.10 6.67 7.16
C VAL A 5 -4.38 7.64 6.23
N GLU A 6 -4.93 8.82 5.99
CA GLU A 6 -4.26 9.86 5.18
C GLU A 6 -2.94 10.28 5.80
N ARG A 7 -2.90 10.54 7.12
CA ARG A 7 -1.64 10.81 7.82
C ARG A 7 -0.65 9.66 7.71
N ALA A 8 -1.10 8.42 7.84
CA ALA A 8 -0.23 7.26 7.64
C ALA A 8 0.30 7.20 6.18
N ILE A 9 -0.56 7.49 5.19
CA ILE A 9 -0.18 7.57 3.77
C ILE A 9 0.86 8.67 3.53
N GLU A 10 0.76 9.78 4.23
CA GLU A 10 1.71 10.90 4.16
C GLU A 10 3.10 10.52 4.66
N THR A 11 3.20 9.61 5.65
CA THR A 11 4.48 9.13 6.17
C THR A 11 5.18 8.10 5.28
N LEU A 12 4.56 7.64 4.19
CA LEU A 12 5.22 6.69 3.29
C LEU A 12 6.41 7.32 2.56
N PRO A 13 7.45 6.52 2.29
CA PRO A 13 8.49 6.90 1.34
C PRO A 13 7.87 7.30 -0.01
N PRO A 14 8.42 8.31 -0.70
CA PRO A 14 7.80 8.91 -1.89
C PRO A 14 7.50 7.89 -3.01
N GLN A 15 8.38 6.93 -3.26
CA GLN A 15 8.13 5.85 -4.23
C GLN A 15 7.00 4.91 -3.80
N CYS A 16 6.96 4.53 -2.52
CA CYS A 16 5.90 3.67 -1.99
C CYS A 16 4.55 4.39 -2.01
N LYS A 17 4.51 5.68 -1.66
CA LYS A 17 3.31 6.53 -1.72
C LYS A 17 2.77 6.63 -3.14
N LEU A 18 3.65 6.87 -4.11
CA LEU A 18 3.28 6.99 -5.52
C LEU A 18 2.63 5.69 -6.03
N ILE A 19 3.29 4.55 -5.83
CA ILE A 19 2.79 3.25 -6.29
C ILE A 19 1.47 2.89 -5.58
N PHE A 20 1.37 3.15 -4.28
CA PHE A 20 0.14 2.91 -3.51
C PHE A 20 -1.03 3.76 -4.02
N LYS A 21 -0.81 5.06 -4.25
CA LYS A 21 -1.83 5.96 -4.81
C LYS A 21 -2.20 5.59 -6.24
N SER A 22 -1.24 5.27 -7.11
CA SER A 22 -1.55 4.83 -8.49
C SER A 22 -2.39 3.55 -8.51
N SER A 23 -2.12 2.60 -7.62
CA SER A 23 -2.92 1.38 -7.47
C SER A 23 -4.33 1.68 -6.92
N ARG A 24 -4.44 2.56 -5.91
CA ARG A 24 -5.70 2.82 -5.21
C ARG A 24 -6.59 3.91 -5.80
N ASP A 25 -6.02 5.07 -6.13
CA ASP A 25 -6.76 6.23 -6.62
C ASP A 25 -7.08 6.09 -8.12
N LEU A 26 -6.17 5.47 -8.88
CA LEU A 26 -6.31 5.30 -10.33
C LEU A 26 -6.70 3.88 -10.74
N GLY A 27 -6.76 2.92 -9.80
CA GLY A 27 -7.11 1.54 -10.09
C GLY A 27 -6.12 0.82 -11.03
N MET A 28 -4.90 1.35 -11.17
CA MET A 28 -3.92 0.83 -12.13
C MET A 28 -3.43 -0.56 -11.71
N LYS A 29 -3.25 -1.44 -12.70
CA LYS A 29 -2.62 -2.74 -12.50
C LYS A 29 -1.12 -2.57 -12.23
N TYR A 30 -0.52 -3.52 -11.52
CA TYR A 30 0.91 -3.47 -11.21
C TYR A 30 1.79 -3.43 -12.46
N GLN A 31 1.35 -4.06 -13.55
CA GLN A 31 1.99 -3.98 -14.85
C GLN A 31 2.03 -2.54 -15.39
N GLU A 32 0.90 -1.84 -15.35
CA GLU A 32 0.79 -0.46 -15.86
C GLU A 32 1.63 0.51 -15.02
N ILE A 33 1.69 0.29 -13.71
CA ILE A 33 2.54 1.08 -12.81
C ILE A 33 4.03 0.80 -13.08
N ALA A 34 4.38 -0.46 -13.33
CA ALA A 34 5.73 -0.87 -13.69
C ALA A 34 6.18 -0.21 -15.00
N ASP A 35 5.32 -0.21 -16.02
CA ASP A 35 5.57 0.41 -17.32
C ASP A 35 5.69 1.94 -17.20
N LEU A 36 4.79 2.58 -16.43
CA LEU A 36 4.80 4.03 -16.20
C LEU A 36 6.09 4.49 -15.50
N LEU A 37 6.53 3.73 -14.49
CA LEU A 37 7.71 4.06 -13.69
C LEU A 37 9.01 3.47 -14.28
N LYS A 38 8.92 2.71 -15.38
CA LYS A 38 10.04 1.99 -16.01
C LYS A 38 10.83 1.12 -15.03
N ILE A 39 10.11 0.40 -14.17
CA ILE A 39 10.66 -0.56 -13.21
C ILE A 39 10.05 -1.94 -13.44
N SER A 40 10.62 -2.98 -12.83
CA SER A 40 10.01 -4.32 -12.93
C SER A 40 8.72 -4.41 -12.12
N VAL A 41 7.76 -5.24 -12.55
CA VAL A 41 6.55 -5.56 -11.76
C VAL A 41 6.93 -6.10 -10.37
N LYS A 42 8.02 -6.87 -10.28
CA LYS A 42 8.54 -7.36 -9.00
C LYS A 42 9.01 -6.23 -8.08
N THR A 43 9.54 -5.15 -8.64
CA THR A 43 9.86 -3.92 -7.89
C THR A 43 8.59 -3.25 -7.40
N VAL A 44 7.54 -3.19 -8.22
CA VAL A 44 6.22 -2.66 -7.83
C VAL A 44 5.64 -3.46 -6.66
N GLU A 45 5.63 -4.79 -6.75
CA GLU A 45 5.18 -5.68 -5.67
C GLU A 45 6.00 -5.48 -4.39
N THR A 46 7.33 -5.38 -4.52
CA THR A 46 8.23 -5.15 -3.38
C THR A 46 7.93 -3.81 -2.71
N GLN A 47 7.78 -2.73 -3.48
CA GLN A 47 7.47 -1.41 -2.95
C GLN A 47 6.06 -1.36 -2.36
N MET A 48 5.09 -2.09 -2.94
CA MET A 48 3.75 -2.23 -2.38
C MET A 48 3.77 -2.98 -1.05
N GLY A 49 4.54 -4.07 -0.95
CA GLY A 49 4.75 -4.78 0.30
C GLY A 49 5.38 -3.90 1.38
N ARG A 50 6.37 -3.08 1.02
CA ARG A 50 6.97 -2.07 1.92
C ARG A 50 5.95 -1.00 2.32
N ALA A 51 5.14 -0.52 1.38
CA ALA A 51 4.08 0.44 1.64
C ALA A 51 3.08 -0.06 2.67
N LEU A 52 2.57 -1.29 2.46
CA LEU A 52 1.62 -1.93 3.35
C LEU A 52 2.25 -2.25 4.72
N LYS A 53 3.52 -2.67 4.76
CA LYS A 53 4.23 -2.90 6.03
C LYS A 53 4.40 -1.60 6.81
N HIS A 54 4.73 -0.50 6.13
CA HIS A 54 4.86 0.81 6.76
C HIS A 54 3.52 1.31 7.30
N LEU A 55 2.47 1.25 6.48
CA LEU A 55 1.11 1.56 6.91
C LEU A 55 0.69 0.68 8.07
N ARG A 56 1.03 -0.61 8.03
CA ARG A 56 0.78 -1.55 9.13
C ARG A 56 1.46 -1.10 10.39
N THR A 57 2.73 -0.72 10.38
CA THR A 57 3.43 -0.24 11.59
C THR A 57 2.79 1.03 12.14
N VAL A 58 2.44 1.99 11.29
CA VAL A 58 1.85 3.28 11.71
C VAL A 58 0.44 3.09 12.26
N LEU A 59 -0.33 2.19 11.66
CA LEU A 59 -1.73 1.93 12.03
C LEU A 59 -1.89 0.73 12.98
N GLN A 60 -0.83 -0.03 13.31
CA GLN A 60 -0.87 -1.18 14.22
C GLN A 60 -1.26 -0.81 15.65
N ASN A 61 -1.07 0.46 16.01
CA ASN A 61 -1.59 1.00 17.27
C ASN A 61 -3.13 1.05 17.31
N ASP A 62 -3.80 0.88 16.17
CA ASP A 62 -5.25 0.77 16.04
C ASP A 62 -5.56 -0.67 15.57
N GLY A 63 -6.05 -1.55 16.47
CA GLY A 63 -6.25 -3.01 16.25
C GLY A 63 -7.10 -3.44 15.03
N PHE A 64 -7.63 -2.49 14.26
CA PHE A 64 -8.41 -2.65 13.04
C PHE A 64 -7.64 -3.31 11.88
N LEU A 65 -6.34 -3.05 11.72
CA LEU A 65 -5.56 -3.66 10.64
C LEU A 65 -5.31 -5.16 10.81
N ASN A 66 -5.26 -5.64 12.06
CA ASN A 66 -5.10 -7.06 12.32
C ASN A 66 -6.32 -7.85 11.80
N TYR A 67 -7.52 -7.25 11.89
CA TYR A 67 -8.76 -7.81 11.36
C TYR A 67 -8.81 -7.79 9.82
N LEU A 68 -8.37 -6.68 9.19
CA LEU A 68 -8.30 -6.58 7.72
C LEU A 68 -7.28 -7.53 7.09
N ILE A 69 -6.13 -7.74 7.74
CA ILE A 69 -5.11 -8.71 7.28
C ILE A 69 -5.62 -10.14 7.43
N LEU A 70 -6.36 -10.44 8.50
CA LEU A 70 -7.02 -11.74 8.69
C LEU A 70 -8.04 -11.99 7.56
N LEU A 71 -8.83 -10.98 7.18
CA LEU A 71 -9.80 -11.04 6.08
C LEU A 71 -9.14 -11.28 4.71
N MET A 72 -7.96 -10.69 4.45
CA MET A 72 -7.24 -10.91 3.18
C MET A 72 -6.49 -12.26 3.12
N LEU A 73 -6.24 -12.91 4.26
CA LEU A 73 -5.59 -14.23 4.33
C LEU A 73 -6.57 -15.40 4.47
N PHE A 74 -7.73 -15.17 5.08
CA PHE A 74 -8.79 -16.18 5.30
C PHE A 74 -10.03 -15.99 4.41
N GLY A 75 -10.08 -14.94 3.58
CA GLY A 75 -11.19 -14.62 2.68
C GLY A 75 -11.00 -15.11 1.24
N CYS A 76 -10.37 -16.28 1.05
CA CYS A 76 -10.37 -17.06 -0.20
C CYS A 76 -11.16 -18.34 0.01
#